data_AF-A0ABC8VRC5-F1
#
_entry.id   AF-A0ABC8VRC5-F1
#
_cell.length_a   1.000
_cell.length_b   1.000
_cell.length_c   1.000
_cell.angle_alpha   90.00
_cell.angle_beta   90.00
_cell.angle_gamma   90.00
#
_symmetry.space_group_name_H-M   'P 1'
#
loop_
_entity.id
_entity.type
_entity.pdbx_description
1 polymer ?
#
loop_
_entity_poly.entity_id
_entity_poly.type
_entity_poly.pdbx_seq_one_letter_code
_entity_poly.pdbx_strand_id
1 'polypeptide(L)'
;MKYGLLIRSGFWFNATSLRDWPLLMCCLPAFPLGAFAVEKLAFRNLITDAAATSLHIFLTTAEIVYPVLVILMCDSAVVSGFVLMFIACIVWLKLVSFAHANHDMRKLITSGKKVDDELSAAGVDNLQPPTLGSLIYFMMAPTLCYQPSYPRTTHIRKGWLIRQIILYLIFTGLQGFIIEQYINPIVVNSQHPLKGGLLNAVETVLKLSLPNVYLWLCMFYCFFHLWLNILAEILRFGDREFYKDWWNAKTIDEYWRKWNMPVHKWIVRHVYFPCMRNGISKEVAVFISFFVSAVLHELCVAVPCRILKFWAFLGIMLQIPLIILTSYLKNKFRDTMVGNMIFWFFFCIYGQPMCVLLYYHDVMNRIEKTK
;
A
#
# COMPACT_ATOMS: atom_id res chain seq x y z
N MET A 1 -16.24 -38.58 -8.06
CA MET A 1 -16.87 -37.24 -8.22
C MET A 1 -15.78 -36.23 -8.58
N LYS A 2 -15.78 -35.72 -9.82
CA LYS A 2 -14.72 -34.86 -10.42
C LYS A 2 -15.02 -33.35 -10.36
N TYR A 3 -16.12 -32.94 -9.69
CA TYR A 3 -16.63 -31.55 -9.66
C TYR A 3 -17.02 -31.11 -8.25
N GLY A 4 -16.10 -31.23 -7.29
CA GLY A 4 -16.28 -30.69 -5.94
C GLY A 4 -15.49 -29.40 -5.76
N LEU A 5 -15.93 -28.53 -4.83
CA LEU A 5 -15.16 -27.37 -4.35
C LEU A 5 -13.79 -27.85 -3.86
N LEU A 6 -12.75 -27.59 -4.66
CA LEU A 6 -11.35 -27.91 -4.33
C LEU A 6 -10.79 -26.86 -3.36
N ILE A 7 -11.24 -26.84 -2.10
CA ILE A 7 -10.62 -26.00 -1.07
C ILE A 7 -9.52 -26.83 -0.39
N ARG A 8 -8.26 -26.65 -0.80
CA ARG A 8 -7.12 -27.28 -0.12
C ARG A 8 -6.73 -26.45 1.11
N SER A 9 -7.02 -26.98 2.31
CA SER A 9 -6.82 -26.32 3.60
C SER A 9 -5.37 -25.95 3.95
N GLY A 10 -4.38 -26.54 3.27
CA GLY A 10 -2.95 -26.37 3.60
C GLY A 10 -2.27 -25.13 3.02
N PHE A 11 -2.91 -24.36 2.13
CA PHE A 11 -2.30 -23.15 1.56
C PHE A 11 -2.47 -21.91 2.45
N TRP A 12 -3.61 -21.80 3.12
CA TRP A 12 -4.01 -20.61 3.87
C TRP A 12 -3.45 -20.57 5.29
N PHE A 13 -3.27 -21.74 5.93
CA PHE A 13 -2.79 -21.84 7.31
C PHE A 13 -1.89 -23.07 7.47
N ASN A 14 -0.61 -22.85 7.81
CA ASN A 14 0.31 -23.91 8.23
C ASN A 14 0.42 -23.92 9.76
N ALA A 15 0.54 -25.10 10.39
CA ALA A 15 0.62 -25.24 11.85
C ALA A 15 1.86 -24.51 12.44
N THR A 16 2.92 -24.33 11.64
CA THR A 16 4.10 -23.52 12.01
C THR A 16 3.82 -22.01 11.98
N SER A 17 2.84 -21.55 11.20
CA SER A 17 2.54 -20.12 11.01
C SER A 17 2.04 -19.43 12.27
N LEU A 18 1.40 -20.17 13.18
CA LEU A 18 0.84 -19.61 14.43
C LEU A 18 1.86 -19.53 15.56
N ARG A 19 2.94 -20.32 15.52
CA ARG A 19 3.94 -20.36 16.60
C ARG A 19 4.79 -19.09 16.64
N ASP A 20 5.09 -18.54 15.47
CA ASP A 20 5.93 -17.34 15.36
C ASP A 20 5.09 -16.05 15.37
N TRP A 21 3.84 -16.10 14.89
CA TRP A 21 2.93 -14.95 14.72
C TRP A 21 2.82 -13.96 15.90
N PRO A 22 2.75 -14.39 17.18
CA PRO A 22 2.59 -13.48 18.30
C PRO A 22 3.83 -12.60 18.54
N LEU A 23 5.03 -13.19 18.47
CA LEU A 23 6.30 -12.46 18.60
C LEU A 23 6.47 -11.42 17.48
N LEU A 24 5.97 -11.73 16.27
CA LEU A 24 6.08 -10.86 15.10
C LEU A 24 5.14 -9.65 15.17
N MET A 25 3.91 -9.86 15.61
CA MET A 25 2.91 -8.80 15.77
C MET A 25 3.19 -7.90 16.99
N CYS A 26 3.82 -8.42 18.04
CA CYS A 26 4.10 -7.65 19.26
C CYS A 26 5.16 -6.55 19.07
N CYS A 27 6.04 -6.66 18.07
CA CYS A 27 7.11 -5.67 17.86
C CYS A 27 6.71 -4.50 16.94
N LEU A 28 5.74 -4.67 16.03
CA LEU A 28 5.27 -3.58 15.16
C LEU A 28 4.71 -2.37 15.94
N PRO A 29 4.01 -2.53 17.08
CA PRO A 29 3.61 -1.40 17.93
C PRO A 29 4.79 -0.68 18.61
N ALA A 30 5.94 -1.32 18.76
CA ALA A 30 7.08 -0.74 19.47
C ALA A 30 7.69 0.44 18.71
N PHE A 31 7.73 0.39 17.38
CA PHE A 31 8.31 1.46 16.55
C PHE A 31 7.48 2.77 16.59
N PRO A 32 6.12 2.75 16.47
CA PRO A 32 5.26 3.88 16.80
C PRO A 32 5.51 4.48 18.18
N LEU A 33 5.64 3.66 19.22
CA LEU A 33 5.90 4.14 20.57
C LEU A 33 7.29 4.76 20.69
N GLY A 34 8.29 4.20 20.02
CA GLY A 34 9.63 4.78 19.89
C GLY A 34 9.60 6.15 19.22
N ALA A 35 8.91 6.27 18.08
CA ALA A 35 8.77 7.53 17.36
C ALA A 35 8.05 8.60 18.20
N PHE A 36 7.05 8.18 18.99
CA PHE A 36 6.38 9.05 19.94
C PHE A 36 7.30 9.52 21.08
N ALA A 37 8.14 8.63 21.61
CA ALA A 37 9.13 8.99 22.63
C ALA A 37 10.13 10.01 22.09
N VAL A 38 10.64 9.81 20.86
CA VAL A 38 11.53 10.75 20.17
C VAL A 38 10.86 12.12 20.06
N GLU A 39 9.60 12.17 19.59
CA GLU A 39 8.87 13.43 19.47
C GLU A 39 8.67 14.11 20.84
N LYS A 40 8.29 13.34 21.87
CA LYS A 40 8.12 13.90 23.22
C LYS A 40 9.42 14.51 23.77
N LEU A 41 10.57 13.91 23.48
CA LEU A 41 11.88 14.45 23.85
C LEU A 41 12.22 15.70 23.02
N ALA A 42 11.93 15.70 21.72
CA ALA A 42 12.18 16.83 20.83
C ALA A 42 11.33 18.05 21.20
N PHE A 43 10.04 17.87 21.48
CA PHE A 43 9.15 18.94 21.95
C PHE A 43 9.55 19.53 23.32
N ARG A 44 10.26 18.75 24.14
CA ARG A 44 10.83 19.20 25.42
C ARG A 44 12.21 19.85 25.26
N ASN A 45 12.72 20.00 24.04
CA ASN A 45 14.07 20.48 23.73
C ASN A 45 15.19 19.66 24.41
N LEU A 46 14.94 18.38 24.72
CA LEU A 46 15.96 17.49 25.31
C LEU A 46 16.90 16.90 24.26
N ILE A 47 16.46 16.86 23.00
CA ILE A 47 17.25 16.40 21.86
C ILE A 47 17.20 17.45 20.75
N THR A 48 18.26 17.55 19.96
CA THR A 48 18.33 18.45 18.80
C THR A 48 17.48 17.92 17.66
N ASP A 49 17.07 18.80 16.73
CA ASP A 49 16.32 18.37 15.54
C ASP A 49 17.10 17.34 14.69
N ALA A 50 18.41 17.50 14.56
CA ALA A 50 19.27 16.54 13.86
C ALA A 50 19.27 15.17 14.55
N ALA A 51 19.32 15.13 15.88
CA ALA A 51 19.22 13.89 16.64
C ALA A 51 17.83 13.25 16.49
N ALA A 52 16.75 14.04 16.55
CA ALA A 52 15.40 13.55 16.35
C ALA A 52 15.20 12.97 14.94
N THR A 53 15.68 13.65 13.90
CA THR A 53 15.66 13.13 12.52
C THR A 53 16.45 11.83 12.39
N SER A 54 17.65 11.76 12.97
CA SER A 54 18.48 10.55 12.92
C SER A 54 17.80 9.36 13.60
N LEU A 55 17.16 9.58 14.76
CA LEU A 55 16.40 8.56 15.47
C LEU A 55 15.16 8.10 14.67
N HIS A 56 14.45 9.02 14.02
CA HIS A 56 13.34 8.65 13.13
C HIS A 56 13.80 7.84 11.92
N ILE A 57 14.94 8.18 11.31
CA ILE A 57 15.53 7.39 10.21
C ILE A 57 15.87 5.99 10.70
N PHE A 58 16.48 5.87 11.88
CA PHE A 58 16.80 4.57 12.48
C PHE A 58 15.53 3.74 12.73
N LEU A 59 14.51 4.32 13.38
CA LEU A 59 13.26 3.63 13.70
C LEU A 59 12.50 3.19 12.44
N THR A 60 12.38 4.06 11.46
CA THR A 60 11.71 3.73 10.19
C THR A 60 12.49 2.70 9.37
N THR A 61 13.82 2.74 9.39
CA THR A 61 14.64 1.70 8.74
C THR A 61 14.46 0.35 9.44
N ALA A 62 14.51 0.33 10.77
CA ALA A 62 14.32 -0.88 11.56
C ALA A 62 12.91 -1.48 11.38
N GLU A 63 11.86 -0.65 11.26
CA GLU A 63 10.48 -1.08 11.00
C GLU A 63 10.34 -1.90 9.70
N ILE A 64 11.13 -1.63 8.67
CA ILE A 64 11.11 -2.40 7.42
C ILE A 64 12.09 -3.57 7.47
N VAL A 65 13.31 -3.37 7.99
CA VAL A 65 14.34 -4.41 8.03
C VAL A 65 13.92 -5.58 8.92
N TYR A 66 13.28 -5.33 10.06
CA TYR A 66 12.88 -6.37 11.00
C TYR A 66 11.91 -7.40 10.38
N PRO A 67 10.76 -7.01 9.80
CA PRO A 67 9.87 -7.93 9.08
C PRO A 67 10.56 -8.71 7.97
N VAL A 68 11.48 -8.09 7.23
CA VAL A 68 12.23 -8.75 6.17
C VAL A 68 13.10 -9.86 6.75
N LEU A 69 13.89 -9.57 7.79
CA LEU A 69 14.74 -10.57 8.45
C LEU A 69 13.91 -11.72 9.01
N VAL A 70 12.80 -11.41 9.67
CA VAL A 70 11.85 -12.39 10.20
C VAL A 70 11.36 -13.35 9.11
N ILE A 71 10.89 -12.84 7.97
CA ILE A 71 10.32 -13.67 6.89
C ILE A 71 11.40 -14.56 6.25
N LEU A 72 12.62 -14.07 6.18
CA LEU A 72 13.76 -14.81 5.64
C LEU A 72 14.29 -15.86 6.61
N MET A 73 14.22 -15.62 7.92
CA MET A 73 14.71 -16.54 8.96
C MET A 73 13.66 -17.59 9.36
N CYS A 74 12.38 -17.22 9.39
CA CYS A 74 11.30 -18.13 9.77
C CYS A 74 10.59 -18.69 8.54
N ASP A 75 10.39 -20.01 8.47
CA ASP A 75 9.57 -20.72 7.46
C ASP A 75 8.07 -20.43 7.61
N SER A 76 7.74 -19.14 7.47
CA SER A 76 6.40 -18.61 7.51
C SER A 76 5.64 -18.93 6.21
N ALA A 77 4.31 -19.05 6.32
CA ALA A 77 3.45 -19.19 5.16
C ALA A 77 3.49 -17.91 4.32
N VAL A 78 3.47 -18.04 2.99
CA VAL A 78 3.59 -16.90 2.06
C VAL A 78 2.55 -15.81 2.35
N VAL A 79 1.29 -16.18 2.59
CA VAL A 79 0.19 -15.25 2.94
C VAL A 79 0.49 -14.48 4.23
N SER A 80 1.03 -15.15 5.25
CA SER A 80 1.40 -14.54 6.52
C SER A 80 2.52 -13.50 6.35
N GLY A 81 3.52 -13.80 5.51
CA GLY A 81 4.57 -12.86 5.12
C GLY A 81 4.04 -11.65 4.35
N PHE A 82 3.09 -11.85 3.43
CA PHE A 82 2.43 -10.74 2.71
C PHE A 82 1.69 -9.81 3.66
N VAL A 83 0.92 -10.35 4.60
CA VAL A 83 0.20 -9.55 5.61
C VAL A 83 1.18 -8.76 6.48
N LEU A 84 2.26 -9.40 6.94
CA LEU A 84 3.28 -8.75 7.76
C LEU A 84 3.98 -7.60 7.01
N MET A 85 4.45 -7.84 5.78
CA MET A 85 5.07 -6.78 4.96
C MET A 85 4.11 -5.66 4.62
N PHE A 86 2.85 -5.98 4.33
CA PHE A 86 1.83 -4.99 4.02
C PHE A 86 1.57 -4.06 5.22
N ILE A 87 1.46 -4.61 6.43
CA ILE A 87 1.31 -3.83 7.66
C ILE A 87 2.57 -3.00 7.91
N ALA A 88 3.76 -3.59 7.78
CA ALA A 88 5.03 -2.88 7.96
C ALA A 88 5.17 -1.68 7.01
N CYS A 89 4.79 -1.83 5.73
CA CYS A 89 4.78 -0.71 4.79
C CYS A 89 3.77 0.37 5.19
N ILE A 90 2.58 0.00 5.66
CA ILE A 90 1.59 0.98 6.17
C ILE A 90 2.16 1.74 7.37
N VAL A 91 2.75 1.04 8.34
CA VAL A 91 3.34 1.64 9.54
C VAL A 91 4.52 2.54 9.14
N TRP A 92 5.40 2.10 8.25
CA TRP A 92 6.50 2.91 7.73
C TRP A 92 6.02 4.22 7.11
N LEU A 93 5.03 4.19 6.22
CA LEU A 93 4.44 5.39 5.61
C LEU A 93 3.88 6.32 6.69
N LYS A 94 3.19 5.77 7.68
CA LYS A 94 2.64 6.53 8.80
C LYS A 94 3.73 7.16 9.67
N LEU A 95 4.79 6.43 10.00
CA LEU A 95 5.91 6.91 10.81
C LEU A 95 6.64 8.06 10.11
N VAL A 96 6.92 7.94 8.81
CA VAL A 96 7.51 9.03 8.02
C VAL A 96 6.59 10.25 8.04
N SER A 97 5.29 10.06 7.84
CA SER A 97 4.35 11.17 7.90
C SER A 97 4.27 11.79 9.29
N PHE A 98 4.37 11.00 10.35
CA PHE A 98 4.35 11.46 11.73
C PHE A 98 5.60 12.29 12.03
N ALA A 99 6.79 11.81 11.64
CA ALA A 99 8.05 12.54 11.80
C ALA A 99 8.03 13.88 11.04
N HIS A 100 7.63 13.89 9.77
CA HIS A 100 7.57 15.11 8.96
C HIS A 100 6.58 16.14 9.53
N ALA A 101 5.37 15.70 9.87
CA ALA A 101 4.35 16.61 10.36
C ALA A 101 4.72 17.21 11.73
N ASN A 102 5.28 16.41 12.64
CA ASN A 102 5.74 16.95 13.92
C ASN A 102 6.96 17.86 13.78
N HIS A 103 7.89 17.55 12.87
CA HIS A 103 9.02 18.42 12.56
C HIS A 103 8.56 19.79 12.05
N ASP A 104 7.60 19.82 11.12
CA ASP A 104 6.99 21.06 10.64
C ASP A 104 6.31 21.83 11.79
N MET A 105 5.58 21.13 12.67
CA MET A 105 4.97 21.74 13.85
C MET A 105 6.00 22.35 14.80
N ARG A 106 7.10 21.64 15.13
CA ARG A 106 8.17 22.17 16.00
C ARG A 106 8.83 23.41 15.39
N LYS A 107 9.07 23.40 14.07
CA LYS A 107 9.59 24.56 13.35
C LYS A 107 8.64 25.74 13.40
N LEU A 108 7.34 25.51 13.19
CA LEU A 108 6.32 26.55 13.27
C LEU A 108 6.21 27.16 14.67
N ILE A 109 6.29 26.35 15.73
CA ILE A 109 6.31 26.84 17.12
C ILE A 109 7.57 27.68 17.36
N THR A 110 8.73 27.24 16.86
CA THR A 110 9.99 27.96 17.03
C THR A 110 10.02 29.27 16.24
N SER A 111 9.46 29.28 15.02
CA SER A 111 9.31 30.52 14.24
C SER A 111 8.23 31.43 14.82
N GLY A 112 7.12 30.88 15.31
CA GLY A 112 6.05 31.61 15.98
C GLY A 112 6.55 32.29 17.25
N LYS A 113 7.35 31.61 18.08
CA LYS A 113 8.03 32.22 19.23
C LYS A 113 8.97 33.38 18.86
N LYS A 114 9.53 33.40 17.64
CA LYS A 114 10.34 34.53 17.15
C LYS A 114 9.48 35.69 16.62
N VAL A 115 8.25 35.41 16.20
CA VAL A 115 7.31 36.40 15.64
C VAL A 115 6.37 36.95 16.72
N ASP A 116 6.08 36.19 17.78
CA ASP A 116 5.25 36.63 18.92
C ASP A 116 5.98 37.60 19.87
N ASP A 117 7.30 37.82 19.68
CA ASP A 117 7.97 39.05 20.16
C ASP A 117 7.49 40.31 19.38
N GLU A 118 6.70 40.16 18.30
CA GLU A 118 6.15 41.22 17.43
C GLU A 118 4.70 40.96 16.89
N LEU A 119 3.74 40.44 17.69
CA LEU A 119 2.30 40.14 17.37
C LEU A 119 2.03 38.83 16.59
N SER A 120 1.35 37.82 17.13
CA SER A 120 -0.12 37.72 17.37
C SER A 120 -0.56 36.26 17.62
N ALA A 121 -1.36 36.07 18.68
CA ALA A 121 -1.65 34.80 19.34
C ALA A 121 -2.87 33.98 18.84
N ALA A 122 -3.27 34.05 17.56
CA ALA A 122 -4.52 33.38 17.11
C ALA A 122 -4.33 32.05 16.34
N GLY A 123 -3.11 31.74 15.87
CA GLY A 123 -2.81 30.53 15.09
C GLY A 123 -1.97 29.47 15.80
N VAL A 124 -1.34 29.82 16.93
CA VAL A 124 -0.32 28.99 17.60
C VAL A 124 -0.91 28.11 18.71
N ASP A 125 -2.08 28.45 19.26
CA ASP A 125 -2.69 27.75 20.41
C ASP A 125 -3.07 26.28 20.15
N ASN A 126 -3.16 25.86 18.89
CA ASN A 126 -3.50 24.47 18.51
C ASN A 126 -2.28 23.58 18.23
N LEU A 127 -1.06 24.10 18.29
CA LEU A 127 0.17 23.35 18.03
C LEU A 127 0.69 22.69 19.32
N GLN A 128 -0.06 21.70 19.81
CA GLN A 128 0.35 20.91 20.97
C GLN A 128 1.23 19.72 20.58
N PRO A 129 2.12 19.27 21.49
CA PRO A 129 2.86 18.03 21.30
C PRO A 129 1.90 16.86 21.08
N PRO A 130 2.32 15.84 20.30
CA PRO A 130 1.48 14.66 20.08
C PRO A 130 1.16 13.99 21.42
N THR A 131 -0.07 13.47 21.53
CA THR A 131 -0.49 12.66 22.68
C THR A 131 -0.49 11.19 22.29
N LEU A 132 -0.35 10.29 23.27
CA LEU A 132 -0.39 8.86 23.00
C LEU A 132 -1.72 8.45 22.35
N GLY A 133 -2.82 9.07 22.78
CA GLY A 133 -4.14 8.86 22.19
C GLY A 133 -4.23 9.30 20.73
N SER A 134 -3.60 10.41 20.34
CA SER A 134 -3.60 10.85 18.94
C SER A 134 -2.72 9.97 18.05
N LEU A 135 -1.61 9.45 18.57
CA LEU A 135 -0.78 8.45 17.90
C LEU A 135 -1.55 7.16 17.65
N ILE A 136 -2.15 6.56 18.70
CA ILE A 136 -2.91 5.31 18.58
C ILE A 136 -4.06 5.49 17.58
N TYR A 137 -4.79 6.60 17.67
CA TYR A 137 -5.85 6.91 16.72
C TYR A 137 -5.32 6.98 15.29
N PHE A 138 -4.21 7.68 15.06
CA PHE A 138 -3.60 7.78 13.74
C PHE A 138 -3.11 6.44 13.20
N MET A 139 -2.47 5.61 14.03
CA MET A 139 -1.99 4.29 13.61
C MET A 139 -3.14 3.39 13.16
N MET A 140 -4.32 3.51 13.78
CA MET A 140 -5.52 2.77 13.38
C MET A 140 -6.31 3.42 12.23
N ALA A 141 -6.27 4.74 12.09
CA ALA A 141 -7.08 5.47 11.10
C ALA A 141 -6.74 5.06 9.65
N PRO A 142 -7.72 4.97 8.73
CA PRO A 142 -7.49 4.59 7.33
C PRO A 142 -6.90 5.73 6.49
N THR A 143 -5.88 6.41 7.01
CA THR A 143 -5.11 7.46 6.35
C THR A 143 -3.62 7.26 6.62
N LEU A 144 -2.79 7.69 5.69
CA LEU A 144 -1.33 7.62 5.80
C LEU A 144 -0.70 8.97 6.18
N CYS A 145 -1.48 10.05 6.10
CA CYS A 145 -1.00 11.39 6.38
C CYS A 145 -1.39 11.83 7.80
N TYR A 146 -0.40 12.02 8.67
CA TYR A 146 -0.60 12.54 10.01
C TYR A 146 -1.15 13.98 9.98
N GLN A 147 -2.15 14.22 10.81
CA GLN A 147 -2.72 15.52 11.14
C GLN A 147 -3.03 15.55 12.65
N PRO A 148 -2.90 16.71 13.31
CA PRO A 148 -3.22 16.86 14.74
C PRO A 148 -4.69 16.54 15.05
N SER A 149 -5.58 16.92 14.13
CA SER A 149 -7.03 16.70 14.22
C SER A 149 -7.57 16.16 12.91
N TYR A 150 -8.48 15.18 12.99
CA TYR A 150 -9.19 14.63 11.84
C TYR A 150 -10.68 14.94 11.93
N PRO A 151 -11.39 15.07 10.79
CA PRO A 151 -12.84 15.15 10.79
C PRO A 151 -13.43 13.88 11.40
N ARG A 152 -14.41 14.02 12.30
CA ARG A 152 -15.04 12.89 13.00
C ARG A 152 -16.54 12.83 12.78
N THR A 153 -17.08 11.61 12.66
CA THR A 153 -18.52 11.39 12.64
C THR A 153 -19.10 11.39 14.06
N THR A 154 -20.36 11.79 14.20
CA THR A 154 -21.00 11.93 15.52
C THR A 154 -21.27 10.58 16.19
N HIS A 155 -21.71 9.59 15.41
CA HIS A 155 -22.07 8.25 15.89
C HIS A 155 -21.69 7.17 14.88
N ILE A 156 -21.73 5.92 15.35
CA ILE A 156 -21.51 4.71 14.54
C ILE A 156 -22.86 4.21 14.02
N ARG A 157 -23.01 4.12 12.70
CA ARG A 157 -24.20 3.61 12.01
C ARG A 157 -24.17 2.09 11.97
N LYS A 158 -24.59 1.45 13.07
CA LYS A 158 -24.52 -0.01 13.28
C LYS A 158 -25.13 -0.84 12.15
N GLY A 159 -26.31 -0.48 11.66
CA GLY A 159 -26.98 -1.22 10.58
C GLY A 159 -26.21 -1.16 9.26
N TRP A 160 -25.64 0.01 8.92
CA TRP A 160 -24.76 0.14 7.77
C TRP A 160 -23.47 -0.66 7.97
N LEU A 161 -22.86 -0.61 9.16
CA LEU A 161 -21.63 -1.33 9.49
C LEU A 161 -21.80 -2.85 9.33
N ILE A 162 -22.87 -3.42 9.88
CA ILE A 162 -23.17 -4.86 9.77
C ILE A 162 -23.33 -5.26 8.30
N ARG A 163 -24.05 -4.45 7.50
CA ARG A 163 -24.20 -4.69 6.06
C ARG A 163 -22.84 -4.70 5.35
N GLN A 164 -21.94 -3.77 5.66
CA GLN A 164 -20.60 -3.74 5.05
C GLN A 164 -19.77 -4.97 5.47
N ILE A 165 -19.85 -5.41 6.72
CA ILE A 165 -19.16 -6.62 7.20
C ILE A 165 -19.67 -7.87 6.47
N ILE A 166 -20.98 -8.02 6.29
CA ILE A 166 -21.56 -9.15 5.53
C ILE A 166 -21.06 -9.14 4.09
N LEU A 167 -21.10 -7.98 3.41
CA LEU A 167 -20.57 -7.84 2.04
C LEU A 167 -19.08 -8.19 1.98
N TYR A 168 -18.30 -7.77 2.98
CA TYR A 168 -16.87 -8.07 3.05
C TYR A 168 -16.61 -9.57 3.11
N LEU A 169 -17.36 -10.31 3.94
CA LEU A 169 -17.24 -11.77 4.02
C LEU A 169 -17.63 -12.45 2.70
N ILE A 170 -18.71 -12.01 2.05
CA ILE A 170 -19.16 -12.56 0.76
C ILE A 170 -18.09 -12.38 -0.32
N PHE A 171 -17.58 -11.15 -0.51
CA PHE A 171 -16.59 -10.90 -1.54
C PHE A 171 -15.22 -11.51 -1.22
N THR A 172 -14.86 -11.67 0.05
CA THR A 172 -13.66 -12.44 0.45
C THR A 172 -13.82 -13.92 0.07
N GLY A 173 -14.99 -14.50 0.30
CA GLY A 173 -15.31 -15.86 -0.14
C GLY A 173 -15.27 -16.00 -1.67
N LEU A 174 -15.79 -15.00 -2.41
CA LEU A 174 -15.73 -14.97 -3.87
C LEU A 174 -14.28 -14.93 -4.39
N GLN A 175 -13.39 -14.17 -3.75
CA GLN A 175 -11.96 -14.16 -4.11
C GLN A 175 -11.33 -15.54 -3.91
N GLY A 176 -11.59 -16.19 -2.77
CA GLY A 176 -11.12 -17.56 -2.51
C GLY A 176 -11.62 -18.55 -3.56
N PHE A 177 -12.89 -18.44 -3.97
CA PHE A 177 -13.47 -19.25 -5.04
C PHE A 177 -12.78 -19.02 -6.39
N ILE A 178 -12.52 -17.77 -6.78
CA ILE A 178 -11.81 -17.44 -8.04
C ILE A 178 -10.40 -18.05 -8.02
N ILE A 179 -9.68 -17.92 -6.90
CA ILE A 179 -8.33 -18.46 -6.75
C ILE A 179 -8.36 -19.99 -6.88
N GLU A 180 -9.16 -20.68 -6.07
CA GLU A 180 -9.14 -22.15 -6.02
C GLU A 180 -9.73 -22.82 -7.27
N GLN A 181 -10.77 -22.23 -7.89
CA GLN A 181 -11.48 -22.87 -9.00
C GLN A 181 -10.96 -22.45 -10.37
N TYR A 182 -10.41 -21.24 -10.53
CA TYR A 182 -9.96 -20.75 -11.83
C TYR A 182 -8.46 -20.57 -11.90
N ILE A 183 -7.85 -19.86 -10.94
CA ILE A 183 -6.41 -19.53 -11.02
C ILE A 183 -5.56 -20.78 -10.76
N ASN A 184 -5.80 -21.49 -9.67
CA ASN A 184 -4.97 -22.63 -9.25
C ASN A 184 -4.91 -23.72 -10.34
N PRO A 185 -6.03 -24.18 -10.94
CA PRO A 185 -5.97 -25.19 -11.98
C PRO A 185 -5.23 -24.74 -13.24
N ILE A 186 -5.34 -23.46 -13.63
CA ILE A 186 -4.63 -22.94 -14.81
C ILE A 186 -3.13 -22.84 -14.53
N VAL A 187 -2.74 -22.39 -13.34
CA VAL A 187 -1.33 -22.26 -12.93
C VAL A 187 -0.65 -23.62 -12.86
N VAL A 188 -1.27 -24.62 -12.21
CA VAL A 188 -0.71 -25.98 -12.07
C VAL A 188 -0.58 -26.70 -13.44
N ASN A 189 -1.56 -26.53 -14.33
CA ASN A 189 -1.54 -27.20 -15.63
C ASN A 189 -0.72 -26.44 -16.69
N SER A 190 -0.15 -25.27 -16.38
CA SER A 190 0.63 -24.48 -17.34
C SER A 190 2.13 -24.58 -17.08
N GLN A 191 2.91 -24.79 -18.13
CA GLN A 191 4.35 -24.57 -18.06
C GLN A 191 4.63 -23.09 -17.79
N HIS A 192 5.72 -22.80 -17.06
CA HIS A 192 6.10 -21.42 -16.76
C HIS A 192 6.11 -20.57 -18.04
N PRO A 193 5.36 -19.43 -18.09
CA PRO A 193 5.17 -18.65 -19.32
C PRO A 193 6.50 -18.29 -20.01
N LEU A 194 7.55 -17.99 -19.24
CA LEU A 194 8.87 -17.64 -19.80
C LEU A 194 9.72 -18.84 -20.30
N LYS A 195 9.26 -20.08 -20.14
CA LYS A 195 9.99 -21.29 -20.54
C LYS A 195 9.38 -22.04 -21.73
N GLY A 196 8.07 -21.88 -21.95
CA GLY A 196 7.31 -22.64 -22.95
C GLY A 196 7.35 -22.10 -24.39
N GLY A 197 8.21 -21.12 -24.72
CA GLY A 197 8.14 -20.41 -26.00
C GLY A 197 7.05 -19.34 -26.04
N LEU A 198 7.16 -18.37 -26.97
CA LEU A 198 6.35 -17.14 -26.96
C LEU A 198 4.84 -17.39 -27.10
N LEU A 199 4.42 -18.33 -27.94
CA LEU A 199 3.00 -18.64 -28.14
C LEU A 199 2.35 -19.24 -26.88
N ASN A 200 3.01 -20.18 -26.22
CA ASN A 200 2.50 -20.78 -24.98
C ASN A 200 2.48 -19.75 -23.83
N ALA A 201 3.44 -18.81 -23.83
CA ALA A 201 3.45 -17.69 -22.90
C ALA A 201 2.21 -16.81 -23.07
N VAL A 202 1.93 -16.39 -24.31
CA VAL A 202 0.77 -15.56 -24.65
C VAL A 202 -0.54 -16.29 -24.33
N GLU A 203 -0.66 -17.57 -24.70
CA GLU A 203 -1.83 -18.38 -24.38
C GLU A 203 -2.09 -18.44 -22.86
N THR A 204 -1.04 -18.68 -22.07
CA THR A 204 -1.15 -18.77 -20.61
C THR A 204 -1.53 -17.43 -19.99
N VAL A 205 -0.92 -16.33 -20.44
CA VAL A 205 -1.25 -14.96 -20.00
C VAL A 205 -2.70 -14.63 -20.31
N LEU A 206 -3.19 -14.94 -21.52
CA LEU A 206 -4.57 -14.67 -21.92
C LEU A 206 -5.57 -15.50 -21.11
N LYS A 207 -5.31 -16.80 -20.87
CA LYS A 207 -6.17 -17.64 -20.01
C LYS A 207 -6.27 -17.11 -18.58
N LEU A 208 -5.16 -16.57 -18.06
CA LEU A 208 -5.10 -16.02 -16.71
C LEU A 208 -5.63 -14.58 -16.59
N SER A 209 -5.66 -13.83 -17.69
CA SER A 209 -6.05 -12.40 -17.69
C SER A 209 -7.45 -12.17 -17.08
N LEU A 210 -8.46 -12.92 -17.52
CA LEU A 210 -9.84 -12.78 -17.05
C LEU A 210 -9.99 -13.04 -15.54
N PRO A 211 -9.64 -14.22 -15.00
CA PRO A 211 -9.78 -14.48 -13.57
C PRO A 211 -8.95 -13.51 -12.73
N ASN A 212 -7.79 -13.07 -13.24
CA ASN A 212 -6.94 -12.09 -12.57
C ASN A 212 -7.62 -10.71 -12.47
N VAL A 213 -8.26 -10.22 -13.55
CA VAL A 213 -9.01 -8.96 -13.54
C VAL A 213 -10.15 -8.99 -12.52
N TYR A 214 -10.95 -10.06 -12.53
CA TYR A 214 -12.03 -10.21 -11.56
C TYR A 214 -11.50 -10.25 -10.13
N LEU A 215 -10.41 -10.96 -9.88
CA LEU A 215 -9.76 -11.01 -8.58
C LEU A 215 -9.30 -9.61 -8.14
N TRP A 216 -8.66 -8.84 -9.03
CA TRP A 216 -8.18 -7.49 -8.73
C TRP A 216 -9.30 -6.49 -8.47
N LEU A 217 -10.38 -6.53 -9.24
CA LEU A 217 -11.57 -5.69 -9.00
C LEU A 217 -12.25 -6.06 -7.68
N CYS A 218 -12.36 -7.35 -7.38
CA CYS A 218 -12.88 -7.82 -6.10
C CYS A 218 -11.98 -7.38 -4.94
N MET A 219 -10.66 -7.46 -5.09
CA MET A 219 -9.69 -7.00 -4.09
C MET A 219 -9.82 -5.50 -3.86
N PHE A 220 -9.90 -4.71 -4.93
CA PHE A 220 -10.10 -3.27 -4.84
C PHE A 220 -11.36 -2.93 -4.04
N TYR A 221 -12.49 -3.54 -4.39
CA TYR A 221 -13.75 -3.32 -3.70
C TYR A 221 -13.68 -3.76 -2.23
N CYS A 222 -13.15 -4.94 -1.95
CA CYS A 222 -13.00 -5.45 -0.57
C CYS A 222 -12.13 -4.56 0.29
N PHE A 223 -10.99 -4.12 -0.22
CA PHE A 223 -10.04 -3.36 0.57
C PHE A 223 -10.45 -1.88 0.64
N PHE A 224 -10.51 -1.19 -0.49
CA PHE A 224 -10.71 0.26 -0.51
C PHE A 224 -12.15 0.67 -0.22
N HIS A 225 -13.14 -0.09 -0.69
CA HIS A 225 -14.54 0.27 -0.47
C HIS A 225 -15.12 -0.33 0.80
N LEU A 226 -14.88 -1.60 1.12
CA LEU A 226 -15.48 -2.24 2.30
C LEU A 226 -14.60 -2.07 3.54
N TRP A 227 -13.37 -2.60 3.54
CA TRP A 227 -12.51 -2.65 4.71
C TRP A 227 -12.15 -1.27 5.27
N LEU A 228 -11.65 -0.34 4.43
CA LEU A 228 -11.30 1.00 4.90
C LEU A 228 -12.50 1.77 5.45
N ASN A 229 -13.69 1.55 4.89
CA ASN A 229 -14.94 2.16 5.34
C ASN A 229 -15.49 1.55 6.63
N ILE A 230 -15.36 0.24 6.81
CA ILE A 230 -15.62 -0.46 8.08
C ILE A 230 -14.72 0.13 9.17
N LEU A 231 -13.41 0.21 8.89
CA LEU A 231 -12.42 0.77 9.81
C LEU A 231 -12.71 2.25 10.11
N ALA A 232 -13.04 3.05 9.09
CA ALA A 232 -13.43 4.45 9.25
C ALA A 232 -14.67 4.61 10.13
N GLU A 233 -15.69 3.77 9.94
CA GLU A 233 -16.92 3.82 10.73
C GLU A 233 -16.66 3.47 12.20
N ILE A 234 -15.89 2.40 12.48
CA ILE A 234 -15.52 1.99 13.84
C ILE A 234 -14.73 3.11 14.54
N LEU A 235 -13.80 3.76 13.83
CA LEU A 235 -12.97 4.84 14.37
C LEU A 235 -13.64 6.22 14.31
N ARG A 236 -14.89 6.30 13.83
CA ARG A 236 -15.61 7.57 13.56
C ARG A 236 -14.79 8.54 12.70
N PHE A 237 -14.02 8.02 11.76
CA PHE A 237 -13.23 8.80 10.81
C PHE A 237 -14.14 9.36 9.70
N GLY A 238 -14.11 10.68 9.53
CA GLY A 238 -14.99 11.42 8.62
C GLY A 238 -14.46 11.55 7.19
N ASP A 239 -13.14 11.53 6.98
CA ASP A 239 -12.54 11.60 5.65
C ASP A 239 -12.56 10.21 4.99
N ARG A 240 -13.55 9.96 4.13
CA ARG A 240 -13.75 8.64 3.50
C ARG A 240 -13.42 8.63 2.02
N GLU A 241 -12.67 9.62 1.55
CA GLU A 241 -12.21 9.71 0.16
C GLU A 241 -10.99 8.79 -0.05
N PHE A 242 -11.21 7.48 -0.06
CA PHE A 242 -10.14 6.48 -0.25
C PHE A 242 -9.76 6.28 -1.72
N TYR A 243 -10.67 6.56 -2.64
CA TYR A 243 -10.48 6.47 -4.09
C TYR A 243 -11.45 7.42 -4.81
N LYS A 244 -11.18 7.68 -6.08
CA LYS A 244 -12.04 8.44 -7.00
C LYS A 244 -12.47 7.56 -8.17
N ASP A 245 -13.19 8.12 -9.13
CA ASP A 245 -13.67 7.47 -10.36
C ASP A 245 -12.53 7.09 -11.33
N TRP A 246 -11.58 6.27 -10.86
CA TRP A 246 -10.38 5.86 -11.59
C TRP A 246 -10.72 5.00 -12.82
N TRP A 247 -11.86 4.32 -12.83
CA TRP A 247 -12.33 3.52 -13.97
C TRP A 247 -12.67 4.38 -15.20
N ASN A 248 -12.99 5.67 -14.98
CA ASN A 248 -13.24 6.67 -16.02
C ASN A 248 -11.98 7.46 -16.38
N ALA A 249 -10.80 7.10 -15.86
CA ALA A 249 -9.57 7.82 -16.14
C ALA A 249 -9.26 7.81 -17.64
N LYS A 250 -8.93 8.98 -18.19
CA LYS A 250 -8.64 9.18 -19.61
C LYS A 250 -7.16 9.00 -19.93
N THR A 251 -6.31 8.98 -18.90
CA THR A 251 -4.86 8.78 -18.97
C THR A 251 -4.42 7.95 -17.78
N ILE A 252 -3.27 7.28 -17.91
CA ILE A 252 -2.73 6.47 -16.82
C ILE A 252 -2.25 7.33 -15.65
N ASP A 253 -1.78 8.54 -15.93
CA ASP A 253 -1.45 9.52 -14.90
C ASP A 253 -2.69 9.91 -14.08
N GLU A 254 -3.85 10.09 -14.71
CA GLU A 254 -5.11 10.31 -13.99
C GLU A 254 -5.53 9.09 -13.15
N TYR A 255 -5.34 7.87 -13.67
CA TYR A 255 -5.61 6.64 -12.94
C TYR A 255 -4.79 6.56 -11.64
N TRP A 256 -3.48 6.75 -11.70
CA TRP A 256 -2.59 6.66 -10.53
C TRP A 256 -2.90 7.70 -9.45
N ARG A 257 -3.51 8.82 -9.82
CA ARG A 257 -3.94 9.87 -8.89
C ARG A 257 -5.33 9.61 -8.28
N LYS A 258 -6.10 8.65 -8.81
CA LYS A 258 -7.48 8.37 -8.39
C LYS A 258 -7.67 7.01 -7.72
N TRP A 259 -6.84 6.03 -8.02
CA TRP A 259 -6.99 4.65 -7.54
C TRP A 259 -6.85 4.51 -6.02
N ASN A 260 -5.78 5.05 -5.44
CA ASN A 260 -5.46 4.94 -4.01
C ASN A 260 -5.13 6.32 -3.47
N MET A 261 -6.16 7.04 -3.01
CA MET A 261 -6.03 8.40 -2.50
C MET A 261 -5.14 8.50 -1.27
N PRO A 262 -5.17 7.57 -0.28
CA PRO A 262 -4.25 7.61 0.86
C PRO A 262 -2.78 7.63 0.46
N VAL A 263 -2.36 6.72 -0.44
CA VAL A 263 -0.97 6.67 -0.91
C VAL A 263 -0.65 7.85 -1.83
N HIS A 264 -1.59 8.25 -2.70
CA HIS A 264 -1.39 9.42 -3.56
C HIS A 264 -1.16 10.70 -2.74
N LYS A 265 -2.03 10.98 -1.75
CA LYS A 265 -1.89 12.12 -0.84
C LYS A 265 -0.57 12.07 -0.07
N TRP A 266 -0.12 10.88 0.35
CA TRP A 266 1.15 10.68 1.03
C TRP A 266 2.36 10.99 0.13
N ILE A 267 2.41 10.42 -1.07
CA ILE A 267 3.50 10.64 -2.04
C ILE A 267 3.57 12.12 -2.41
N VAL A 268 2.42 12.75 -2.67
CA VAL A 268 2.35 14.17 -3.01
C VAL A 268 2.94 15.03 -1.87
N ARG A 269 2.55 14.75 -0.62
CA ARG A 269 2.96 15.54 0.55
C ARG A 269 4.42 15.32 0.96
N HIS A 270 4.89 14.08 0.94
CA HIS A 270 6.15 13.68 1.58
C HIS A 270 7.29 13.38 0.60
N VAL A 271 6.99 13.27 -0.70
CA VAL A 271 8.00 13.02 -1.74
C VAL A 271 7.96 14.14 -2.78
N TYR A 272 6.83 14.32 -3.47
CA TYR A 272 6.73 15.23 -4.61
C TYR A 272 6.93 16.70 -4.22
N PHE A 273 6.15 17.25 -3.29
CA PHE A 273 6.29 18.66 -2.88
C PHE A 273 7.66 18.97 -2.24
N PRO A 274 8.23 18.14 -1.37
CA PRO A 274 9.60 18.32 -0.89
C PRO A 274 10.63 18.35 -2.02
N CYS A 275 10.52 17.48 -3.04
CA CYS A 275 11.40 17.52 -4.22
C CYS A 275 11.26 18.87 -4.95
N MET A 276 10.02 19.29 -5.24
CA MET A 276 9.74 20.55 -5.93
C MET A 276 10.25 21.78 -5.15
N ARG A 277 10.10 21.79 -3.83
CA ARG A 277 10.59 22.88 -2.95
C ARG A 277 12.12 22.98 -2.93
N ASN A 278 12.82 21.87 -3.18
CA ASN A 278 14.28 21.82 -3.28
C ASN A 278 14.81 22.09 -4.71
N GLY A 279 13.96 22.59 -5.62
CA GLY A 279 14.37 22.96 -6.98
C GLY A 279 14.51 21.79 -7.96
N ILE A 280 14.06 20.58 -7.60
CA ILE A 280 14.06 19.42 -8.50
C ILE A 280 12.96 19.60 -9.56
N SER A 281 13.26 19.25 -10.82
CA SER A 281 12.28 19.35 -11.90
C SER A 281 11.07 18.43 -11.69
N LYS A 282 9.93 18.78 -12.30
CA LYS A 282 8.69 18.02 -12.18
C LYS A 282 8.85 16.58 -12.65
N GLU A 283 9.58 16.36 -13.74
CA GLU A 283 9.81 15.06 -14.36
C GLU A 283 10.62 14.16 -13.41
N VAL A 284 11.66 14.72 -12.80
CA VAL A 284 12.50 14.00 -11.84
C VAL A 284 11.73 13.72 -10.55
N ALA A 285 10.90 14.66 -10.07
CA ALA A 285 10.05 14.43 -8.89
C ALA A 285 9.02 13.30 -9.12
N VAL A 286 8.44 13.23 -10.33
CA VAL A 286 7.55 12.11 -10.73
C VAL A 286 8.35 10.79 -10.77
N PHE A 287 9.53 10.79 -11.37
CA PHE A 287 10.40 9.61 -11.41
C PHE A 287 10.73 9.10 -10.00
N ILE A 288 11.14 9.99 -9.07
CA ILE A 288 11.42 9.64 -7.67
C ILE A 288 10.18 9.06 -7.00
N SER A 289 9.01 9.64 -7.24
CA SER A 289 7.72 9.17 -6.68
C SER A 289 7.40 7.73 -7.12
N PHE A 290 7.57 7.43 -8.40
CA PHE A 290 7.39 6.07 -8.94
C PHE A 290 8.48 5.12 -8.46
N PHE A 291 9.72 5.57 -8.34
CA PHE A 291 10.83 4.76 -7.84
C PHE A 291 10.61 4.31 -6.39
N VAL A 292 10.21 5.24 -5.50
CA VAL A 292 9.86 4.92 -4.10
C VAL A 292 8.72 3.89 -4.06
N SER A 293 7.69 4.10 -4.89
CA SER A 293 6.58 3.15 -5.01
C SER A 293 7.07 1.76 -5.50
N ALA A 294 7.91 1.71 -6.53
CA ALA A 294 8.43 0.49 -7.12
C ALA A 294 9.24 -0.35 -6.12
N VAL A 295 10.08 0.30 -5.30
CA VAL A 295 10.84 -0.36 -4.23
C VAL A 295 9.91 -0.99 -3.20
N LEU A 296 8.90 -0.26 -2.73
CA LEU A 296 7.93 -0.80 -1.75
C LEU A 296 7.11 -1.95 -2.33
N HIS A 297 6.70 -1.88 -3.60
CA HIS A 297 5.98 -2.99 -4.25
C HIS A 297 6.85 -4.23 -4.42
N GLU A 298 8.12 -4.07 -4.80
CA GLU A 298 9.06 -5.19 -4.87
C GLU A 298 9.27 -5.81 -3.48
N LEU A 299 9.47 -5.01 -2.43
CA LEU A 299 9.60 -5.53 -1.06
C LEU A 299 8.34 -6.30 -0.62
N CYS A 300 7.15 -5.74 -0.87
CA CYS A 300 5.88 -6.38 -0.52
C CYS A 300 5.66 -7.72 -1.22
N VAL A 301 6.19 -7.92 -2.44
CA VAL A 301 5.95 -9.14 -3.23
C VAL A 301 7.13 -10.11 -3.16
N ALA A 302 8.36 -9.64 -3.34
CA ALA A 302 9.55 -10.46 -3.41
C ALA A 302 9.90 -11.12 -2.07
N VAL A 303 9.74 -10.39 -0.95
CA VAL A 303 10.15 -10.87 0.38
C VAL A 303 9.27 -12.05 0.84
N PRO A 304 7.93 -11.98 0.81
CA PRO A 304 7.09 -13.13 1.16
C PRO A 304 7.26 -14.33 0.22
N CYS A 305 7.52 -14.08 -1.07
CA CYS A 305 7.81 -15.14 -2.03
C CYS A 305 9.22 -15.75 -1.88
N ARG A 306 10.13 -15.04 -1.19
CA ARG A 306 11.58 -15.32 -1.11
C ARG A 306 12.24 -15.41 -2.49
N ILE A 307 11.80 -14.57 -3.43
CA ILE A 307 12.27 -14.55 -4.81
C ILE A 307 12.51 -13.10 -5.20
N LEU A 308 13.76 -12.73 -5.44
CA LEU A 308 14.13 -11.38 -5.89
C LEU A 308 14.36 -11.40 -7.41
N LYS A 309 13.32 -11.03 -8.19
CA LYS A 309 13.38 -11.00 -9.66
C LYS A 309 13.11 -9.62 -10.27
N PHE A 310 12.73 -8.62 -9.47
CA PHE A 310 12.44 -7.25 -9.91
C PHE A 310 11.27 -7.11 -10.90
N TRP A 311 10.36 -8.09 -10.99
CA TRP A 311 9.21 -7.98 -11.89
C TRP A 311 8.20 -6.92 -11.41
N ALA A 312 7.96 -6.81 -10.10
CA ALA A 312 7.05 -5.82 -9.57
C ALA A 312 7.66 -4.41 -9.67
N PHE A 313 8.97 -4.29 -9.41
CA PHE A 313 9.73 -3.07 -9.64
C PHE A 313 9.60 -2.58 -11.09
N LEU A 314 9.92 -3.45 -12.06
CA LEU A 314 9.83 -3.11 -13.49
C LEU A 314 8.40 -2.78 -13.91
N GLY A 315 7.41 -3.53 -13.42
CA GLY A 315 5.99 -3.30 -13.72
C GLY A 315 5.48 -1.92 -13.26
N ILE A 316 6.05 -1.36 -12.18
CA ILE A 316 5.75 0.02 -11.72
C ILE A 316 6.55 1.04 -12.53
N MET A 317 7.84 0.82 -12.76
CA MET A 317 8.68 1.78 -13.49
C MET A 317 8.28 1.94 -14.97
N LEU A 318 7.84 0.84 -15.61
CA LEU A 318 7.33 0.86 -16.99
C LEU A 318 6.00 1.63 -17.14
N GLN A 319 5.35 2.03 -16.05
CA GLN A 319 4.19 2.93 -16.11
C GLN A 319 4.58 4.34 -16.56
N ILE A 320 5.81 4.80 -16.30
CA ILE A 320 6.24 6.16 -16.68
C ILE A 320 6.24 6.33 -18.22
N PRO A 321 6.89 5.45 -19.02
CA PRO A 321 6.75 5.50 -20.48
C PRO A 321 5.29 5.44 -20.95
N LEU A 322 4.46 4.64 -20.28
CA LEU A 322 3.04 4.50 -20.64
C LEU A 322 2.22 5.75 -20.32
N ILE A 323 2.57 6.49 -19.27
CA ILE A 323 2.02 7.82 -18.97
C ILE A 323 2.38 8.81 -20.09
N ILE A 324 3.64 8.82 -20.54
CA ILE A 324 4.09 9.69 -21.64
C ILE A 324 3.33 9.35 -22.92
N LEU A 325 3.22 8.06 -23.25
CA LEU A 325 2.48 7.58 -24.43
C LEU A 325 1.01 7.98 -24.37
N THR A 326 0.32 7.70 -23.27
CA THR A 326 -1.11 8.00 -23.15
C THR A 326 -1.40 9.51 -23.14
N SER A 327 -0.48 10.32 -22.61
CA SER A 327 -0.56 11.78 -22.67
C SER A 327 -0.36 12.29 -24.10
N TYR A 328 0.62 11.75 -24.83
CA TYR A 328 0.82 12.05 -26.25
C TYR A 328 -0.40 11.68 -27.10
N LEU A 329 -0.96 10.49 -26.89
CA LEU A 329 -2.14 10.02 -27.63
C LEU A 329 -3.36 10.89 -27.35
N LYS A 330 -3.60 11.27 -26.08
CA LYS A 330 -4.66 12.22 -25.73
C LYS A 330 -4.52 13.55 -26.45
N ASN A 331 -3.30 14.10 -26.51
CA ASN A 331 -3.04 15.36 -27.19
C ASN A 331 -3.19 15.25 -28.72
N LYS A 332 -2.77 14.13 -29.31
CA LYS A 332 -2.83 13.88 -30.75
C LYS A 332 -4.25 13.63 -31.26
N PHE A 333 -4.98 12.72 -30.61
CA PHE A 333 -6.28 12.28 -31.09
C PHE A 333 -7.43 13.14 -30.58
N ARG A 334 -7.21 13.99 -29.55
CA ARG A 334 -8.22 14.80 -28.84
C ARG A 334 -9.42 14.02 -28.28
N ASP A 335 -9.53 12.74 -28.59
CA ASP A 335 -10.53 11.83 -28.07
C ASP A 335 -10.12 11.36 -26.67
N THR A 336 -11.11 11.42 -25.79
CA THR A 336 -10.98 11.10 -24.39
C THR A 336 -11.08 9.60 -24.12
N MET A 337 -11.61 8.81 -25.05
CA MET A 337 -11.87 7.38 -24.85
C MET A 337 -10.68 6.48 -25.19
N VAL A 338 -9.83 6.85 -26.16
CA VAL A 338 -8.68 6.03 -26.57
C VAL A 338 -7.74 5.74 -25.41
N GLY A 339 -7.44 6.74 -24.57
CA GLY A 339 -6.59 6.55 -23.39
C GLY A 339 -7.23 5.66 -22.32
N ASN A 340 -8.57 5.69 -22.18
CA ASN A 340 -9.30 4.78 -21.29
C ASN A 340 -9.28 3.34 -21.80
N MET A 341 -9.46 3.13 -23.11
CA MET A 341 -9.35 1.80 -23.74
C MET A 341 -7.95 1.21 -23.57
N ILE A 342 -6.91 2.02 -23.78
CA ILE A 342 -5.51 1.61 -23.56
C ILE A 342 -5.30 1.24 -22.09
N PHE A 343 -5.78 2.07 -21.16
CA PHE A 343 -5.71 1.76 -19.74
C PHE A 343 -6.33 0.40 -19.42
N TRP A 344 -7.58 0.14 -19.84
CA TRP A 344 -8.25 -1.13 -19.57
C TRP A 344 -7.57 -2.31 -20.27
N PHE A 345 -7.10 -2.14 -21.51
CA PHE A 345 -6.37 -3.18 -22.22
C PHE A 345 -5.09 -3.58 -21.47
N PHE A 346 -4.28 -2.60 -21.06
CA PHE A 346 -3.08 -2.86 -20.27
C PHE A 346 -3.43 -3.42 -18.90
N PHE A 347 -4.37 -2.83 -18.17
CA PHE A 347 -4.81 -3.31 -16.86
C PHE A 347 -5.27 -4.77 -16.90
N CYS A 348 -6.02 -5.15 -17.94
CA CYS A 348 -6.58 -6.48 -18.06
C CYS A 348 -5.57 -7.56 -18.49
N ILE A 349 -4.67 -7.24 -19.41
CA ILE A 349 -3.85 -8.25 -20.08
C ILE A 349 -2.39 -8.22 -19.61
N TYR A 350 -1.77 -7.04 -19.57
CA TYR A 350 -0.31 -6.90 -19.39
C TYR A 350 0.10 -6.12 -18.13
N GLY A 351 -0.87 -5.75 -17.29
CA GLY A 351 -0.68 -4.80 -16.21
C GLY A 351 0.09 -5.37 -15.02
N GLN A 352 0.20 -4.54 -13.98
CA GLN A 352 0.75 -4.96 -12.68
C GLN A 352 0.11 -6.23 -12.11
N PRO A 353 -1.20 -6.49 -12.28
CA PRO A 353 -1.80 -7.77 -11.93
C PRO A 353 -1.06 -9.00 -12.46
N MET A 354 -0.53 -8.93 -13.69
CA MET A 354 0.19 -10.04 -14.30
C MET A 354 1.58 -10.24 -13.69
N CYS A 355 2.25 -9.15 -13.27
CA CYS A 355 3.56 -9.24 -12.62
C CYS A 355 3.48 -10.00 -11.29
N VAL A 356 2.44 -9.75 -10.49
CA VAL A 356 2.19 -10.49 -9.24
C VAL A 356 1.90 -11.97 -9.52
N LEU A 357 1.18 -12.25 -10.61
CA LEU A 357 0.86 -13.62 -11.00
C LEU A 357 2.08 -14.42 -11.45
N LEU A 358 3.10 -13.78 -12.03
CA LEU A 358 4.38 -14.43 -12.35
C LEU A 358 5.09 -14.92 -11.08
N TYR A 359 5.13 -14.09 -10.02
CA TYR A 359 5.65 -14.54 -8.71
C TYR A 359 4.82 -15.69 -8.15
N TYR A 360 3.49 -15.63 -8.28
CA TYR A 360 2.62 -16.72 -7.84
C TYR A 360 2.90 -18.02 -8.59
N HIS A 361 3.08 -17.97 -9.91
CA HIS A 361 3.45 -19.13 -10.74
C HIS A 361 4.79 -19.74 -10.29
N ASP A 362 5.79 -18.90 -10.05
CA ASP A 362 7.11 -19.34 -9.54
C ASP A 362 7.00 -20.04 -8.17
N VAL A 363 6.22 -19.47 -7.24
CA VAL A 363 6.01 -20.07 -5.91
C VAL A 363 5.30 -21.42 -6.02
N MET A 364 4.25 -21.51 -6.84
CA MET A 364 3.49 -22.75 -7.01
C MET A 364 4.35 -23.86 -7.62
N ASN A 365 5.16 -23.56 -8.65
CA ASN A 365 6.10 -24.54 -9.22
C ASN A 365 7.16 -25.00 -8.22
N ARG A 366 7.62 -24.11 -7.33
CA ARG A 366 8.57 -24.50 -6.27
C ARG A 366 7.93 -25.49 -5.31
N ILE A 367 6.69 -25.23 -4.89
CA ILE A 367 5.95 -26.10 -3.96
C ILE A 367 5.72 -27.48 -4.59
N GLU A 368 5.35 -27.57 -5.87
CA GLU A 368 5.12 -28.85 -6.54
C GLU A 368 6.40 -29.67 -6.72
N LYS A 369 7.55 -29.04 -6.99
CA LYS A 369 8.84 -29.75 -7.09
C LYS A 369 9.37 -30.30 -5.76
N THR A 370 8.82 -29.83 -4.64
CA THR A 370 9.24 -30.25 -3.29
C THR A 370 8.31 -31.33 -2.72
N LYS A 371 7.23 -31.67 -3.44
CA LYS A 371 6.38 -32.83 -3.17
C LYS A 371 6.79 -33.98 -4.07
#